data_AF-A0A7C4DDI7-F1
#
_entry.id   AF-A0A7C4DDI7-F1
#
_cell.length_a   1.000
_cell.length_b   1.000
_cell.length_c   1.000
_cell.angle_alpha   90.00
_cell.angle_beta   90.00
_cell.angle_gamma   90.00
#
_symmetry.space_group_name_H-M   'P 1'
#
loop_
_entity.id
_entity.type
_entity.pdbx_description
1 polymer ?
#
loop_
_entity_poly.entity_id
_entity_poly.type
_entity_poly.pdbx_seq_one_letter_code
_entity_poly.pdbx_strand_id
1 'polypeptide(L)'
;MLRDLEIKLGGVWLKDKPMVELLEELKEGDPAKIPSTLSDLCSYAEQGVYDPDVPLWLVKLIDPHQDSKVLVYALRLATLYCSEGLVYPGIIDAAQSLIDHGDDEVKAHVIYFLAVCARMGRVSGSVLEKLVSLMETGPVEVALMAVETIIAYAEEGLMLPSVPSIAVKVLERNNGNLRASALRLLSTYAERNLLAEMFLEVAPSFLDSDDEAVRLEALACLWRYAVRGVTSTETLRLLLKTLRDESFNVQVAAARAIWRYAELGVGGRWVVDELAQLLKCENPFMRGVAVYALLIYARKGLFSPLAAKFLPALLEDEEENVRSVALQVIEEYERAEGALGNFNEPTSP
;
A
#
# COMPACT_ATOMS: atom_id res chain seq x y z
N MET A 1 -30.14 34.48 16.69
CA MET A 1 -30.06 34.70 15.23
C MET A 1 -29.60 33.42 14.50
N LEU A 2 -30.01 32.25 14.99
CA LEU A 2 -29.70 30.91 14.44
C LEU A 2 -30.99 30.06 14.26
N ARG A 3 -32.18 30.68 14.31
CA ARG A 3 -33.46 29.97 14.17
C ARG A 3 -33.99 29.90 12.73
N ASP A 4 -33.39 30.63 11.79
CA ASP A 4 -33.91 30.76 10.41
C ASP A 4 -32.94 30.26 9.33
N LEU A 5 -31.98 29.41 9.68
CA LEU A 5 -31.11 28.74 8.73
C LEU A 5 -31.69 27.38 8.27
N GLU A 6 -33.00 27.30 8.10
CA GLU A 6 -33.65 26.34 7.20
C GLU A 6 -33.52 26.84 5.75
N ILE A 7 -32.27 27.02 5.30
CA ILE A 7 -32.00 27.31 3.90
C ILE A 7 -31.84 25.97 3.19
N LYS A 8 -32.87 25.64 2.40
CA LYS A 8 -32.86 24.63 1.34
C LYS A 8 -31.50 24.53 0.64
N LEU A 9 -30.70 23.55 1.03
CA LEU A 9 -29.61 23.03 0.23
C LEU A 9 -30.12 21.77 -0.49
N GLY A 10 -30.49 21.91 -1.76
CA GLY A 10 -30.44 20.79 -2.70
C GLY A 10 -31.47 19.67 -2.63
N GLY A 11 -32.62 19.85 -1.96
CA GLY A 11 -33.75 18.90 -2.09
C GLY A 11 -33.60 17.57 -1.34
N VAL A 12 -32.69 17.49 -0.37
CA VAL A 12 -32.64 16.39 0.59
C VAL A 12 -33.50 16.79 1.79
N TRP A 13 -34.51 15.98 2.12
CA TRP A 13 -35.29 16.18 3.33
C TRP A 13 -34.40 15.90 4.53
N LEU A 14 -34.10 16.93 5.33
CA LEU A 14 -33.62 16.73 6.69
C LEU A 14 -34.66 15.88 7.43
N LYS A 15 -34.20 14.89 8.21
CA LYS A 15 -35.06 14.01 9.00
C LYS A 15 -36.07 14.81 9.83
N ASP A 16 -37.17 14.17 10.22
CA ASP A 16 -38.34 14.78 10.88
C ASP A 16 -38.04 15.61 12.15
N LYS A 17 -36.85 15.47 12.76
CA LYS A 17 -36.44 16.21 13.96
C LYS A 17 -35.39 17.30 13.69
N PRO A 18 -35.61 18.55 14.13
CA PRO A 18 -34.61 19.62 14.12
C PRO A 18 -33.38 19.29 14.97
N MET A 19 -32.19 19.73 14.54
CA MET A 19 -30.92 19.54 15.26
C MET A 19 -30.98 19.98 16.72
N VAL A 20 -31.67 21.09 17.02
CA VAL A 20 -31.83 21.59 18.41
C VAL A 20 -32.55 20.57 19.30
N GLU A 21 -33.55 19.86 18.79
CA GLU A 21 -34.27 18.83 19.55
C GLU A 21 -33.35 17.63 19.82
N LEU A 22 -32.54 17.23 18.83
CA LEU A 22 -31.56 16.14 18.99
C LEU A 22 -30.51 16.47 20.07
N LEU A 23 -30.08 17.74 20.16
CA LEU A 23 -29.15 18.18 21.20
C LEU A 23 -29.78 18.16 22.60
N GLU A 24 -31.07 18.51 22.72
CA GLU A 24 -31.80 18.36 23.98
C GLU A 24 -31.98 16.88 24.35
N GLU A 25 -32.28 15.99 23.39
CA GLU A 25 -32.35 14.54 23.64
C GLU A 25 -30.99 13.97 24.12
N LEU A 26 -29.87 14.42 23.55
CA LEU A 26 -28.53 14.10 24.03
C LEU A 26 -28.28 14.60 25.46
N LYS A 27 -28.73 15.80 25.79
CA LYS A 27 -28.58 16.40 27.13
C LYS A 27 -29.41 15.67 28.18
N GLU A 28 -30.64 15.28 27.84
CA GLU A 28 -31.52 14.50 28.70
C GLU A 28 -30.89 13.14 29.05
N GLY A 29 -30.14 12.56 28.10
CA GLY A 29 -29.38 11.32 28.33
C GLY A 29 -30.28 10.09 28.47
N ASP A 30 -31.50 10.12 27.91
CA ASP A 30 -32.42 8.97 27.91
C ASP A 30 -31.82 7.81 27.10
N PRO A 31 -31.41 6.69 27.73
CA PRO A 31 -30.74 5.58 27.04
C PRO A 31 -31.56 5.00 25.89
N ALA A 32 -32.90 5.09 25.94
CA ALA A 32 -33.76 4.58 24.90
C ALA A 32 -33.72 5.43 23.62
N LYS A 33 -33.44 6.74 23.74
CA LYS A 33 -33.41 7.69 22.62
C LYS A 33 -32.00 7.92 22.07
N ILE A 34 -30.96 7.70 22.86
CA ILE A 34 -29.57 7.98 22.47
C ILE A 34 -29.21 7.33 21.11
N PRO A 35 -29.47 6.03 20.84
CA PRO A 35 -29.09 5.43 19.57
C PRO A 35 -29.75 6.09 18.35
N SER A 36 -31.05 6.39 18.40
CA SER A 36 -31.74 7.08 17.30
C SER A 36 -31.24 8.51 17.14
N THR A 37 -30.99 9.20 18.25
CA THR A 37 -30.46 10.57 18.26
C THR A 37 -29.09 10.65 17.59
N LEU A 38 -28.17 9.74 17.94
CA LEU A 38 -26.84 9.68 17.32
C LEU A 38 -26.90 9.29 15.83
N SER A 39 -27.80 8.39 15.46
CA SER A 39 -28.04 8.03 14.05
C SER A 39 -28.55 9.22 13.24
N ASP A 40 -29.44 10.04 13.80
CA ASP A 40 -29.93 11.26 13.16
C ASP A 40 -28.82 12.30 13.02
N LEU A 41 -28.01 12.50 14.06
CA LEU A 41 -26.85 13.39 14.02
C LEU A 41 -25.79 12.94 13.00
N CYS A 42 -25.58 11.63 12.82
CA CYS A 42 -24.74 11.12 11.72
C CYS A 42 -25.27 11.58 10.36
N SER A 43 -26.59 11.48 10.14
CA SER A 43 -27.19 11.92 8.88
C SER A 43 -27.05 13.42 8.64
N TYR A 44 -27.10 14.26 9.68
CA TYR A 44 -26.81 15.69 9.58
C TYR A 44 -25.34 15.95 9.23
N ALA A 45 -24.42 15.28 9.93
CA ALA A 45 -22.98 15.42 9.68
C ALA A 45 -22.59 14.97 8.26
N GLU A 46 -23.19 13.90 7.74
CA GLU A 46 -23.00 13.45 6.34
C GLU A 46 -23.46 14.49 5.30
N GLN A 47 -24.37 15.38 5.69
CA GLN A 47 -24.84 16.50 4.86
C GLN A 47 -24.01 17.78 5.07
N GLY A 48 -22.92 17.71 5.83
CA GLY A 48 -22.07 18.85 6.16
C GLY A 48 -22.63 19.77 7.24
N VAL A 49 -23.63 19.31 8.01
CA VAL A 49 -24.25 20.10 9.08
C VAL A 49 -23.71 19.63 10.43
N TYR A 50 -22.98 20.51 11.11
CA TYR A 50 -22.30 20.23 12.37
C TYR A 50 -22.75 21.21 13.45
N ASP A 51 -22.78 20.73 14.69
CA ASP A 51 -22.99 21.55 15.87
C ASP A 51 -21.74 21.48 16.77
N PRO A 52 -21.19 22.62 17.22
CA PRO A 52 -19.94 22.66 17.97
C PRO A 52 -20.01 22.03 19.36
N ASP A 53 -21.20 21.80 19.91
CA ASP A 53 -21.38 21.20 21.24
C ASP A 53 -21.41 19.67 21.20
N VAL A 54 -21.71 19.06 20.04
CA VAL A 54 -21.79 17.59 19.88
C VAL A 54 -20.51 16.88 20.33
N PRO A 55 -19.30 17.33 19.98
CA PRO A 55 -18.08 16.67 20.43
C PRO A 55 -17.92 16.58 21.95
N LEU A 56 -18.44 17.55 22.72
CA LEU A 56 -18.38 17.50 24.19
C LEU A 56 -19.23 16.35 24.75
N TRP A 57 -20.32 16.00 24.07
CA TRP A 57 -21.16 14.86 24.40
C TRP A 57 -20.51 13.55 23.97
N LEU A 58 -19.85 13.52 22.81
CA LEU A 58 -19.13 12.33 22.33
C LEU A 58 -18.09 11.85 23.33
N VAL A 59 -17.35 12.74 23.99
CA VAL A 59 -16.39 12.36 25.05
C VAL A 59 -17.05 11.55 26.17
N LYS A 60 -18.30 11.88 26.54
CA LYS A 60 -19.04 11.18 27.59
C LYS A 60 -19.68 9.87 27.12
N LEU A 61 -20.06 9.82 25.84
CA LEU A 61 -20.75 8.68 25.24
C LEU A 61 -19.78 7.59 24.77
N ILE A 62 -18.52 7.91 24.54
CA ILE A 62 -17.47 6.95 24.21
C ILE A 62 -16.88 6.45 25.54
N ASP A 63 -17.65 5.61 26.23
CA ASP A 63 -17.29 5.04 27.53
C ASP A 63 -17.39 3.49 27.49
N PRO A 64 -16.42 2.75 28.07
CA PRO A 64 -16.39 1.28 28.00
C PRO A 64 -17.63 0.56 28.57
N HIS A 65 -18.46 1.24 29.34
CA HIS A 65 -19.68 0.67 29.92
C HIS A 65 -20.95 0.93 29.10
N GLN A 66 -20.83 1.61 27.96
CA GLN A 66 -21.96 1.89 27.07
C GLN A 66 -22.34 0.67 26.23
N ASP A 67 -23.59 0.67 25.76
CA ASP A 67 -24.07 -0.33 24.81
C ASP A 67 -23.29 -0.24 23.49
N SER A 68 -22.93 -1.39 22.89
CA SER A 68 -22.17 -1.45 21.64
C SER A 68 -22.78 -0.60 20.53
N LYS A 69 -24.12 -0.56 20.42
CA LYS A 69 -24.81 0.23 19.39
C LYS A 69 -24.62 1.73 19.63
N VAL A 70 -24.64 2.18 20.88
CA VAL A 70 -24.34 3.58 21.25
C VAL A 70 -22.91 3.91 20.87
N LEU A 71 -21.95 3.04 21.22
CA LEU A 71 -20.53 3.21 20.90
C LEU A 71 -20.28 3.29 19.39
N VAL A 72 -20.88 2.40 18.61
CA VAL A 72 -20.77 2.39 17.15
C VAL A 72 -21.24 3.72 16.55
N TYR A 73 -22.43 4.20 16.92
CA TYR A 73 -22.91 5.48 16.40
C TYR A 73 -22.09 6.67 16.89
N ALA A 74 -21.66 6.66 18.16
CA ALA A 74 -20.84 7.73 18.72
C ALA A 74 -19.47 7.82 18.01
N LEU A 75 -18.81 6.69 17.75
CA LEU A 75 -17.53 6.61 17.04
C LEU A 75 -17.68 6.98 15.55
N ARG A 76 -18.77 6.57 14.90
CA ARG A 76 -19.08 7.01 13.53
C ARG A 76 -19.24 8.53 13.48
N LEU A 77 -20.01 9.11 14.39
CA LEU A 77 -20.21 10.55 14.47
C LEU A 77 -18.87 11.26 14.76
N ALA A 78 -18.08 10.77 15.71
CA ALA A 78 -16.74 11.28 15.99
C ALA A 78 -15.83 11.27 14.75
N THR A 79 -15.93 10.23 13.93
CA THR A 79 -15.18 10.12 12.67
C THR A 79 -15.56 11.20 11.67
N LEU A 80 -16.87 11.46 11.50
CA LEU A 80 -17.38 12.54 10.63
C LEU A 80 -16.95 13.93 11.11
N TYR A 81 -16.93 14.15 12.43
CA TYR A 81 -16.41 15.41 12.98
C TYR A 81 -14.89 15.51 12.79
N CYS A 82 -14.15 14.41 12.90
CA CYS A 82 -12.71 14.40 12.70
C CYS A 82 -12.30 14.72 11.26
N SER A 83 -13.02 14.19 10.27
CA SER A 83 -12.73 14.48 8.85
C SER A 83 -12.87 15.96 8.50
N GLU A 84 -13.78 16.68 9.18
CA GLU A 84 -13.92 18.14 9.05
C GLU A 84 -12.96 18.94 9.94
N GLY A 85 -12.06 18.28 10.66
CA GLY A 85 -11.13 18.95 11.56
C GLY A 85 -11.74 19.37 12.90
N LEU A 86 -12.98 18.99 13.21
CA LEU A 86 -13.75 19.39 14.41
C LEU A 86 -13.60 18.44 15.62
N VAL A 87 -12.54 17.62 15.67
CA VAL A 87 -12.34 16.66 16.77
C VAL A 87 -11.67 17.32 17.98
N TYR A 88 -12.13 16.95 19.17
CA TYR A 88 -11.52 17.33 20.43
C TYR A 88 -10.53 16.24 20.90
N PRO A 89 -9.38 16.60 21.48
CA PRO A 89 -8.41 15.62 21.99
C PRO A 89 -9.01 14.57 22.93
N GLY A 90 -9.97 14.97 23.79
CA GLY A 90 -10.62 14.04 24.71
C GLY A 90 -11.42 12.91 24.03
N ILE A 91 -11.87 13.10 22.78
CA ILE A 91 -12.54 12.03 22.01
C ILE A 91 -11.51 10.97 21.60
N ILE A 92 -10.29 11.40 21.26
CA ILE A 92 -9.19 10.50 20.90
C ILE A 92 -8.83 9.64 22.12
N ASP A 93 -8.65 10.26 23.29
CA ASP A 93 -8.36 9.53 24.52
C ASP A 93 -9.48 8.55 24.89
N ALA A 94 -10.74 8.98 24.78
CA ALA A 94 -11.91 8.13 25.02
C ALA A 94 -11.95 6.93 24.06
N ALA A 95 -11.76 7.14 22.75
CA ALA A 95 -11.75 6.07 21.76
C ALA A 95 -10.59 5.09 21.98
N GLN A 96 -9.40 5.57 22.35
CA GLN A 96 -8.25 4.71 22.66
C GLN A 96 -8.54 3.75 23.82
N SER A 97 -9.37 4.16 24.79
CA SER A 97 -9.76 3.29 25.91
C SER A 97 -10.61 2.07 25.45
N LEU A 98 -11.23 2.16 24.27
CA LEU A 98 -12.09 1.13 23.69
C LEU A 98 -11.36 0.19 22.71
N ILE A 99 -10.06 0.32 22.52
CA ILE A 99 -9.30 -0.50 21.55
C ILE A 99 -9.32 -2.01 21.89
N ASP A 100 -9.49 -2.35 23.16
CA ASP A 100 -9.60 -3.73 23.66
C ASP A 100 -11.05 -4.13 23.96
N HIS A 101 -12.02 -3.41 23.39
CA HIS A 101 -13.44 -3.69 23.65
C HIS A 101 -13.83 -5.12 23.21
N GLY A 102 -14.74 -5.76 23.95
CA GLY A 102 -15.15 -7.14 23.70
C GLY A 102 -15.90 -7.35 22.38
N ASP A 103 -16.48 -6.28 21.84
CA ASP A 103 -17.20 -6.26 20.57
C ASP A 103 -16.28 -5.87 19.41
N ASP A 104 -16.20 -6.73 18.39
CA ASP A 104 -15.37 -6.54 17.20
C ASP A 104 -15.84 -5.37 16.33
N GLU A 105 -17.15 -5.07 16.30
CA GLU A 105 -17.70 -3.94 15.55
C GLU A 105 -17.27 -2.62 16.20
N VAL A 106 -17.31 -2.54 17.53
CA VAL A 106 -16.81 -1.38 18.26
C VAL A 106 -15.32 -1.19 18.01
N LYS A 107 -14.51 -2.25 18.11
CA LYS A 107 -13.07 -2.18 17.81
C LYS A 107 -12.80 -1.68 16.39
N ALA A 108 -13.51 -2.19 15.39
CA ALA A 108 -13.36 -1.73 14.01
C ALA A 108 -13.65 -0.23 13.87
N HIS A 109 -14.69 0.29 14.51
CA HIS A 109 -15.01 1.73 14.51
C HIS A 109 -13.97 2.57 15.26
N VAL A 110 -13.44 2.08 16.39
CA VAL A 110 -12.33 2.74 17.11
C VAL A 110 -11.11 2.85 16.20
N ILE A 111 -10.70 1.75 15.59
CA ILE A 111 -9.53 1.69 14.73
C ILE A 111 -9.71 2.60 13.51
N TYR A 112 -10.88 2.58 12.87
CA TYR A 112 -11.18 3.45 11.74
C TYR A 112 -11.15 4.94 12.13
N PHE A 113 -11.73 5.29 13.28
CA PHE A 113 -11.66 6.65 13.83
C PHE A 113 -10.19 7.10 14.04
N LEU A 114 -9.35 6.23 14.60
CA LEU A 114 -7.92 6.50 14.79
C LEU A 114 -7.17 6.66 13.46
N ALA A 115 -7.52 5.89 12.43
CA ALA A 115 -6.96 6.06 11.08
C ALA A 115 -7.30 7.45 10.50
N VAL A 116 -8.54 7.90 10.67
CA VAL A 116 -8.97 9.25 10.24
C VAL A 116 -8.25 10.32 11.05
N CYS A 117 -8.08 10.14 12.37
CA CYS A 117 -7.27 11.05 13.18
C CYS A 117 -5.84 11.15 12.67
N ALA A 118 -5.19 10.02 12.37
CA ALA A 118 -3.83 9.99 11.85
C ALA A 118 -3.70 10.76 10.53
N ARG A 119 -4.59 10.54 9.56
CA ARG A 119 -4.60 11.29 8.28
C ARG A 119 -4.81 12.80 8.44
N MET A 120 -5.33 13.22 9.60
CA MET A 120 -5.47 14.64 9.97
C MET A 120 -4.28 15.17 10.78
N GLY A 121 -3.16 14.44 10.83
CA GLY A 121 -1.97 14.78 11.60
C GLY A 121 -2.12 14.59 13.12
N ARG A 122 -3.14 13.84 13.56
CA ARG A 122 -3.45 13.61 14.98
C ARG A 122 -3.16 12.16 15.34
N VAL A 123 -1.89 11.88 15.62
CA VAL A 123 -1.43 10.54 16.01
C VAL A 123 -1.16 10.42 17.49
N SER A 124 -1.35 9.21 18.03
CA SER A 124 -0.96 8.86 19.40
C SER A 124 -0.24 7.52 19.44
N GLY A 125 0.97 7.51 20.00
CA GLY A 125 1.77 6.28 20.16
C GLY A 125 1.21 5.28 21.17
N SER A 126 0.29 5.69 22.05
CA SER A 126 -0.21 4.87 23.16
C SER A 126 -0.88 3.56 22.74
N VAL A 127 -1.47 3.53 21.54
CA VAL A 127 -2.23 2.40 21.02
C VAL A 127 -1.50 1.60 19.95
N LEU A 128 -0.30 2.02 19.53
CA LEU A 128 0.37 1.42 18.38
C LEU A 128 0.72 -0.05 18.62
N GLU A 129 1.21 -0.42 19.80
CA GLU A 129 1.46 -1.82 20.18
C GLU A 129 0.18 -2.68 20.15
N LYS A 130 -0.96 -2.09 20.54
CA LYS A 130 -2.26 -2.79 20.51
C LYS A 130 -2.76 -2.98 19.07
N LEU A 131 -2.61 -1.97 18.21
CA LEU A 131 -2.90 -2.09 16.78
C LEU A 131 -2.07 -3.20 16.15
N VAL A 132 -0.79 -3.30 16.50
CA VAL A 132 0.10 -4.37 16.03
C VAL A 132 -0.39 -5.74 16.48
N SER A 133 -0.81 -5.88 17.73
CA SER A 133 -1.39 -7.12 18.24
C SER A 133 -2.70 -7.49 17.50
N LEU A 134 -3.59 -6.52 17.27
CA LEU A 134 -4.85 -6.72 16.56
C LEU A 134 -4.65 -7.08 15.09
N MET A 135 -3.64 -6.51 14.43
CA MET A 135 -3.22 -6.90 13.08
C MET A 135 -2.78 -8.37 13.04
N GLU A 136 -1.98 -8.83 14.00
CA GLU A 136 -1.45 -10.20 14.03
C GLU A 136 -2.56 -11.23 14.32
N THR A 137 -3.35 -11.02 15.37
CA THR A 137 -4.25 -12.05 15.93
C THR A 137 -5.74 -11.73 15.86
N GLY A 138 -6.12 -10.49 15.53
CA GLY A 138 -7.52 -10.09 15.47
C GLY A 138 -8.30 -10.74 14.32
N PRO A 139 -9.65 -10.72 14.38
CA PRO A 139 -10.52 -11.09 13.26
C PRO A 139 -10.12 -10.36 11.97
N VAL A 140 -10.42 -10.93 10.81
CA VAL A 140 -9.91 -10.43 9.52
C VAL A 140 -10.24 -8.96 9.30
N GLU A 141 -11.46 -8.55 9.60
CA GLU A 141 -11.96 -7.18 9.44
C GLU A 141 -11.23 -6.21 10.38
N VAL A 142 -11.05 -6.60 11.65
CA VAL A 142 -10.33 -5.82 12.66
C VAL A 142 -8.85 -5.71 12.31
N ALA A 143 -8.23 -6.81 11.88
CA ALA A 143 -6.83 -6.86 11.47
C ALA A 143 -6.58 -6.00 10.22
N LEU A 144 -7.47 -6.04 9.23
CA LEU A 144 -7.41 -5.19 8.05
C LEU A 144 -7.43 -3.71 8.46
N MET A 145 -8.39 -3.31 9.29
CA MET A 145 -8.48 -1.93 9.78
C MET A 145 -7.23 -1.53 10.58
N ALA A 146 -6.67 -2.45 11.37
CA ALA A 146 -5.45 -2.21 12.13
C ALA A 146 -4.25 -1.96 11.20
N VAL A 147 -4.10 -2.75 10.13
CA VAL A 147 -3.07 -2.54 9.09
C VAL A 147 -3.22 -1.16 8.46
N GLU A 148 -4.43 -0.80 8.01
CA GLU A 148 -4.72 0.52 7.43
C GLU A 148 -4.35 1.67 8.37
N THR A 149 -4.64 1.50 9.65
CA THR A 149 -4.35 2.51 10.68
C THR A 149 -2.85 2.63 10.92
N ILE A 150 -2.12 1.52 10.97
CA ILE A 150 -0.66 1.51 11.12
C ILE A 150 0.00 2.19 9.91
N ILE A 151 -0.53 2.00 8.69
CA ILE A 151 -0.05 2.70 7.50
C ILE A 151 -0.24 4.21 7.66
N ALA A 152 -1.44 4.66 8.05
CA ALA A 152 -1.70 6.09 8.29
C ALA A 152 -0.79 6.66 9.39
N TYR A 153 -0.49 5.90 10.44
CA TYR A 153 0.45 6.30 11.48
C TYR A 153 1.88 6.43 10.93
N ALA A 154 2.30 5.49 10.07
CA ALA A 154 3.62 5.49 9.46
C ALA A 154 3.81 6.66 8.47
N GLU A 155 2.76 7.04 7.73
CA GLU A 155 2.76 8.22 6.86
C GLU A 155 3.05 9.50 7.67
N GLU A 156 2.45 9.63 8.85
CA GLU A 156 2.71 10.70 9.83
C GLU A 156 4.03 10.51 10.62
N GLY A 157 4.81 9.47 10.32
CA GLY A 157 6.13 9.23 10.91
C GLY A 157 6.13 8.53 12.27
N LEU A 158 4.99 8.04 12.75
CA LEU A 158 4.89 7.24 13.96
C LEU A 158 4.99 5.74 13.60
N MET A 159 6.13 5.12 13.89
CA MET A 159 6.45 3.76 13.44
C MET A 159 6.99 2.90 14.59
N LEU A 160 6.63 1.61 14.59
CA LEU A 160 7.26 0.58 15.43
C LEU A 160 8.18 -0.31 14.59
N PRO A 161 9.49 -0.44 14.93
CA PRO A 161 10.43 -1.27 14.17
C PRO A 161 10.07 -2.76 14.06
N SER A 162 9.23 -3.29 14.95
CA SER A 162 8.77 -4.68 14.95
C SER A 162 7.75 -4.98 13.84
N VAL A 163 7.09 -3.97 13.29
CA VAL A 163 5.96 -4.13 12.36
C VAL A 163 6.29 -4.91 11.10
N PRO A 164 7.42 -4.69 10.39
CA PRO A 164 7.73 -5.45 9.19
C PRO A 164 7.74 -6.97 9.41
N SER A 165 8.36 -7.44 10.50
CA SER A 165 8.41 -8.88 10.82
C SER A 165 7.02 -9.45 11.11
N ILE A 166 6.14 -8.66 11.72
CA ILE A 166 4.77 -9.08 12.02
C ILE A 166 3.91 -9.04 10.76
N ALA A 167 4.08 -8.03 9.91
CA ALA A 167 3.41 -7.94 8.61
C ALA A 167 3.71 -9.16 7.73
N VAL A 168 4.95 -9.69 7.76
CA VAL A 168 5.28 -10.95 7.07
C VAL A 168 4.42 -12.12 7.57
N LYS A 169 4.20 -12.25 8.88
CA LYS A 169 3.30 -13.30 9.43
C LYS A 169 1.85 -13.08 9.01
N VAL A 170 1.39 -11.83 8.94
CA VAL A 170 0.02 -11.49 8.52
C VAL A 170 -0.22 -11.95 7.08
N LEU A 171 0.80 -11.95 6.22
CA LEU A 171 0.68 -12.46 4.85
C LEU A 171 0.30 -13.96 4.77
N GLU A 172 0.61 -14.74 5.80
CA GLU A 172 0.26 -16.17 5.86
C GLU A 172 -1.26 -16.38 5.99
N ARG A 173 -2.00 -15.35 6.44
CA ARG A 173 -3.46 -15.40 6.58
C ARG A 173 -4.14 -15.46 5.22
N ASN A 174 -5.13 -16.34 5.07
CA ASN A 174 -5.79 -16.60 3.79
C ASN A 174 -6.90 -15.58 3.46
N ASN A 175 -6.53 -14.31 3.26
CA ASN A 175 -7.44 -13.25 2.81
C ASN A 175 -6.71 -12.28 1.87
N GLY A 176 -7.22 -12.11 0.64
CA GLY A 176 -6.59 -11.28 -0.40
C GLY A 176 -6.42 -9.82 0.00
N ASN A 177 -7.49 -9.19 0.52
CA ASN A 177 -7.46 -7.79 0.97
C ASN A 177 -6.45 -7.56 2.10
N LEU A 178 -6.41 -8.49 3.08
CA LEU A 178 -5.46 -8.40 4.19
C LEU A 178 -4.02 -8.58 3.72
N ARG A 179 -3.77 -9.51 2.79
CA ARG A 179 -2.44 -9.71 2.17
C ARG A 179 -1.99 -8.48 1.39
N ALA A 180 -2.84 -7.95 0.51
CA ALA A 180 -2.55 -6.74 -0.25
C ALA A 180 -2.22 -5.57 0.69
N SER A 181 -3.01 -5.40 1.76
CA SER A 181 -2.77 -4.33 2.76
C SER A 181 -1.47 -4.54 3.54
N ALA A 182 -1.14 -5.77 3.92
CA ALA A 182 0.12 -6.09 4.59
C ALA A 182 1.35 -5.89 3.67
N LEU A 183 1.24 -6.17 2.37
CA LEU A 183 2.28 -5.88 1.38
C LEU A 183 2.48 -4.36 1.20
N ARG A 184 1.39 -3.59 1.19
CA ARG A 184 1.46 -2.12 1.18
C ARG A 184 2.09 -1.59 2.46
N LEU A 185 1.76 -2.16 3.63
CA LEU A 185 2.40 -1.82 4.91
C LEU A 185 3.91 -2.05 4.87
N LEU A 186 4.36 -3.21 4.35
CA LEU A 186 5.78 -3.48 4.15
C LEU A 186 6.43 -2.45 3.21
N SER A 187 5.73 -2.04 2.15
CA SER A 187 6.20 -0.99 1.23
C SER A 187 6.37 0.36 1.93
N THR A 188 5.38 0.80 2.71
CA THR A 188 5.43 2.04 3.50
C THR A 188 6.60 2.02 4.48
N TYR A 189 6.86 0.88 5.12
CA TYR A 189 7.99 0.73 6.04
C TYR A 189 9.35 0.71 5.31
N ALA A 190 9.43 0.05 4.17
CA ALA A 190 10.62 0.04 3.31
C ALA A 190 11.00 1.46 2.83
N GLU A 191 10.02 2.32 2.59
CA GLU A 191 10.25 3.74 2.26
C GLU A 191 11.01 4.48 3.37
N ARG A 192 10.94 4.00 4.63
CA ARG A 192 11.66 4.55 5.79
C ARG A 192 12.85 3.69 6.22
N ASN A 193 13.34 2.79 5.35
CA ASN A 193 14.45 1.86 5.61
C ASN A 193 14.19 0.84 6.73
N LEU A 194 12.92 0.56 7.06
CA LEU A 194 12.54 -0.49 7.99
C LEU A 194 12.07 -1.70 7.18
N LEU A 195 12.93 -2.71 7.07
CA LEU A 195 12.74 -3.84 6.15
C LEU A 195 12.67 -5.14 6.95
N ALA A 196 11.82 -6.07 6.52
CA ALA A 196 11.88 -7.46 6.95
C ALA A 196 12.53 -8.30 5.86
N GLU A 197 13.81 -8.66 6.00
CA GLU A 197 14.55 -9.42 4.98
C GLU A 197 13.90 -10.77 4.65
N MET A 198 13.30 -11.42 5.65
CA MET A 198 12.51 -12.66 5.50
C MET A 198 11.35 -12.54 4.50
N PHE A 199 10.92 -11.31 4.15
CA PHE A 199 9.93 -11.12 3.09
C PHE A 199 10.38 -11.74 1.76
N LEU A 200 11.67 -11.66 1.41
CA LEU A 200 12.14 -12.21 0.13
C LEU A 200 11.98 -13.73 0.04
N GLU A 201 11.92 -14.44 1.18
CA GLU A 201 11.71 -15.89 1.23
C GLU A 201 10.25 -16.26 0.92
N VAL A 202 9.30 -15.42 1.32
CA VAL A 202 7.86 -15.65 1.14
C VAL A 202 7.27 -14.96 -0.10
N ALA A 203 7.95 -13.94 -0.62
CA ALA A 203 7.57 -13.18 -1.83
C ALA A 203 7.12 -14.05 -3.02
N PRO A 204 7.76 -15.20 -3.33
CA PRO A 204 7.35 -16.06 -4.44
C PRO A 204 5.87 -16.44 -4.42
N SER A 205 5.33 -16.75 -3.24
CA SER A 205 3.94 -17.18 -3.08
C SER A 205 2.91 -16.10 -3.42
N PHE A 206 3.30 -14.82 -3.33
CA PHE A 206 2.40 -13.70 -3.65
C PHE A 206 2.48 -13.28 -5.11
N LEU A 207 3.62 -13.54 -5.78
CA LEU A 207 3.76 -13.34 -7.22
C LEU A 207 2.96 -14.36 -8.04
N ASP A 208 2.74 -15.55 -7.51
CA ASP A 208 1.90 -16.60 -8.11
C ASP A 208 0.45 -16.58 -7.58
N SER A 209 0.01 -15.50 -6.91
CA SER A 209 -1.36 -15.39 -6.37
C SER A 209 -2.41 -15.22 -7.48
N ASP A 210 -3.58 -15.88 -7.34
CA ASP A 210 -4.71 -15.68 -8.25
C ASP A 210 -5.29 -14.25 -8.20
N ASP A 211 -5.07 -13.52 -7.09
CA ASP A 211 -5.55 -12.16 -6.90
C ASP A 211 -4.56 -11.15 -7.50
N GLU A 212 -4.98 -10.46 -8.56
CA GLU A 212 -4.17 -9.43 -9.23
C GLU A 212 -3.70 -8.33 -8.26
N ALA A 213 -4.52 -7.92 -7.29
CA ALA A 213 -4.16 -6.88 -6.33
C ALA A 213 -3.00 -7.34 -5.43
N VAL A 214 -3.01 -8.61 -5.02
CA VAL A 214 -1.92 -9.20 -4.24
C VAL A 214 -0.63 -9.26 -5.08
N ARG A 215 -0.71 -9.68 -6.35
CA ARG A 215 0.46 -9.69 -7.25
C ARG A 215 1.05 -8.29 -7.43
N LEU A 216 0.22 -7.28 -7.65
CA LEU A 216 0.64 -5.90 -7.83
C LEU A 216 1.34 -5.34 -6.59
N GLU A 217 0.76 -5.54 -5.41
CA GLU A 217 1.35 -5.07 -4.14
C GLU A 217 2.65 -5.81 -3.81
N ALA A 218 2.75 -7.10 -4.16
CA ALA A 218 3.98 -7.86 -3.97
C ALA A 218 5.11 -7.30 -4.85
N LEU A 219 4.83 -6.98 -6.11
CA LEU A 219 5.78 -6.37 -7.03
C LEU A 219 6.20 -4.96 -6.58
N ALA A 220 5.24 -4.16 -6.11
CA ALA A 220 5.53 -2.83 -5.55
C ALA A 220 6.46 -2.93 -4.35
N CYS A 221 6.19 -3.88 -3.43
CA CYS A 221 7.02 -4.14 -2.26
C CYS A 221 8.43 -4.59 -2.65
N LEU A 222 8.56 -5.54 -3.58
CA LEU A 222 9.86 -5.99 -4.10
C LEU A 222 10.66 -4.86 -4.74
N TRP A 223 10.01 -3.98 -5.50
CA TRP A 223 10.67 -2.81 -6.06
C TRP A 223 11.14 -1.85 -4.96
N ARG A 224 10.34 -1.58 -3.93
CA ARG A 224 10.76 -0.75 -2.77
C ARG A 224 11.95 -1.36 -2.04
N TYR A 225 11.96 -2.67 -1.82
CA TYR A 225 13.08 -3.39 -1.23
C TYR A 225 14.34 -3.26 -2.09
N ALA A 226 14.22 -3.41 -3.41
CA ALA A 226 15.33 -3.21 -4.34
C ALA A 226 15.82 -1.75 -4.36
N VAL A 227 14.93 -0.75 -4.22
CA VAL A 227 15.35 0.65 -4.03
C VAL A 227 16.25 0.79 -2.80
N ARG A 228 16.06 -0.03 -1.76
CA ARG A 228 16.92 -0.11 -0.55
C ARG A 228 18.10 -1.07 -0.67
N GLY A 229 18.34 -1.65 -1.84
CA GLY A 229 19.44 -2.60 -2.08
C GLY A 229 19.18 -4.01 -1.56
N VAL A 230 18.01 -4.29 -1.01
CA VAL A 230 17.62 -5.63 -0.56
C VAL A 230 17.01 -6.38 -1.74
N THR A 231 17.73 -7.38 -2.23
CA THR A 231 17.37 -8.15 -3.43
C THR A 231 17.79 -9.61 -3.28
N SER A 232 17.22 -10.50 -4.11
CA SER A 232 17.71 -11.87 -4.25
C SER A 232 17.67 -12.31 -5.71
N THR A 233 18.61 -13.16 -6.12
CA THR A 233 18.61 -13.71 -7.49
C THR A 233 17.40 -14.60 -7.76
N GLU A 234 16.83 -15.22 -6.72
CA GLU A 234 15.64 -16.06 -6.87
C GLU A 234 14.41 -15.22 -7.16
N THR A 235 14.23 -14.10 -6.45
CA THR A 235 13.20 -13.13 -6.77
C THR A 235 13.34 -12.62 -8.21
N LEU A 236 14.57 -12.37 -8.69
CA LEU A 236 14.78 -11.92 -10.07
C LEU A 236 14.30 -12.95 -11.11
N ARG A 237 14.48 -14.25 -10.87
CA ARG A 237 13.93 -15.30 -11.76
C ARG A 237 12.43 -15.22 -11.85
N LEU A 238 11.77 -15.02 -10.71
CA LEU A 238 10.32 -14.92 -10.63
C LEU A 238 9.81 -13.66 -11.31
N LEU A 239 10.47 -12.51 -11.10
CA LEU A 239 10.14 -11.28 -11.81
C LEU A 239 10.20 -11.46 -13.34
N LEU A 240 11.23 -12.15 -13.86
CA LEU A 240 11.35 -12.45 -15.29
C LEU A 240 10.21 -13.35 -15.79
N LYS A 241 9.76 -14.33 -14.98
CA LYS A 241 8.57 -15.14 -15.28
C LYS A 241 7.30 -14.26 -15.29
N THR A 242 7.15 -13.36 -14.32
CA THR A 242 6.00 -12.45 -14.16
C THR A 242 5.88 -11.42 -15.30
N LEU A 243 6.91 -11.20 -16.11
CA LEU A 243 6.75 -10.44 -17.36
C LEU A 243 5.76 -11.08 -18.33
N ARG A 244 5.46 -12.38 -18.18
CA ARG A 244 4.45 -13.10 -18.98
C ARG A 244 3.10 -13.23 -18.25
N ASP A 245 2.85 -12.45 -17.21
CA ASP A 245 1.56 -12.41 -16.51
C ASP A 245 0.42 -12.03 -17.47
N GLU A 246 -0.80 -12.44 -17.19
CA GLU A 246 -1.97 -12.09 -18.01
C GLU A 246 -2.36 -10.60 -17.87
N SER A 247 -2.11 -9.99 -16.72
CA SER A 247 -2.41 -8.58 -16.47
C SER A 247 -1.25 -7.71 -16.95
N PHE A 248 -1.55 -6.78 -17.85
CA PHE A 248 -0.59 -5.78 -18.31
C PHE A 248 -0.05 -4.91 -17.16
N ASN A 249 -0.87 -4.61 -16.13
CA ASN A 249 -0.41 -3.84 -14.97
C ASN A 249 0.66 -4.62 -14.19
N VAL A 250 0.48 -5.94 -14.04
CA VAL A 250 1.44 -6.83 -13.37
C VAL A 250 2.73 -6.93 -14.19
N GLN A 251 2.63 -7.05 -15.52
CA GLN A 251 3.80 -7.02 -16.40
C GLN A 251 4.60 -5.71 -16.23
N VAL A 252 3.92 -4.56 -16.18
CA VAL A 252 4.54 -3.23 -15.98
C VAL A 252 5.22 -3.14 -14.62
N ALA A 253 4.58 -3.61 -13.55
CA ALA A 253 5.16 -3.62 -12.22
C ALA A 253 6.40 -4.53 -12.14
N ALA A 254 6.36 -5.71 -12.77
CA ALA A 254 7.50 -6.62 -12.85
C ALA A 254 8.67 -6.01 -13.63
N ALA A 255 8.40 -5.36 -14.77
CA ALA A 255 9.41 -4.65 -15.54
C ALA A 255 10.14 -3.57 -14.72
N ARG A 256 9.38 -2.77 -13.95
CA ARG A 256 9.96 -1.75 -13.05
C ARG A 256 10.88 -2.36 -11.99
N ALA A 257 10.47 -3.48 -11.39
CA ALA A 257 11.30 -4.21 -10.44
C ALA A 257 12.59 -4.73 -11.11
N ILE A 258 12.50 -5.36 -12.28
CA ILE A 258 13.65 -5.88 -13.03
C ILE A 258 14.64 -4.77 -13.39
N TRP A 259 14.14 -3.60 -13.83
CA TRP A 259 15.01 -2.46 -14.11
C TRP A 259 15.82 -2.07 -12.88
N ARG A 260 15.19 -2.03 -11.71
CA ARG A 260 15.90 -1.72 -10.47
C ARG A 260 16.94 -2.79 -10.12
N TYR A 261 16.63 -4.06 -10.33
CA TYR A 261 17.60 -5.14 -10.14
C TYR A 261 18.79 -5.03 -11.12
N ALA A 262 18.54 -4.65 -12.37
CA ALA A 262 19.58 -4.41 -13.36
C ALA A 262 20.48 -3.23 -12.97
N GLU A 263 19.91 -2.12 -12.47
CA GLU A 263 20.69 -0.97 -11.96
C GLU A 263 21.62 -1.35 -10.81
N LEU A 264 21.20 -2.28 -9.97
CA LEU A 264 22.01 -2.83 -8.88
C LEU A 264 23.02 -3.89 -9.34
N GLY A 265 22.93 -4.35 -10.60
CA GLY A 265 23.77 -5.42 -11.13
C GLY A 265 23.48 -6.80 -10.54
N VAL A 266 22.25 -7.04 -10.08
CA VAL A 266 21.85 -8.32 -9.50
C VAL A 266 21.74 -9.36 -10.61
N GLY A 267 22.36 -10.53 -10.42
CA GLY A 267 22.26 -11.65 -11.36
C GLY A 267 23.57 -11.93 -12.09
N GLY A 268 23.49 -12.28 -13.37
CA GLY A 268 24.66 -12.67 -14.16
C GLY A 268 24.27 -13.09 -15.58
N ARG A 269 25.13 -13.90 -16.23
CA ARG A 269 24.95 -14.33 -17.62
C ARG A 269 23.57 -14.94 -17.90
N TRP A 270 23.03 -15.73 -16.97
CA TRP A 270 21.71 -16.32 -17.15
C TRP A 270 20.58 -15.27 -17.29
N VAL A 271 20.68 -14.12 -16.61
CA VAL A 271 19.68 -13.05 -16.69
C VAL A 271 19.69 -12.43 -18.08
N VAL A 272 20.88 -12.09 -18.58
CA VAL A 272 21.02 -11.50 -19.91
C VAL A 272 20.65 -12.50 -21.02
N ASP A 273 20.86 -13.80 -20.81
CA ASP A 273 20.39 -14.83 -21.73
C ASP A 273 18.85 -14.95 -21.74
N GLU A 274 18.19 -14.90 -20.58
CA GLU A 274 16.72 -14.89 -20.50
C GLU A 274 16.11 -13.63 -21.11
N LEU A 275 16.67 -12.45 -20.81
CA LEU A 275 16.27 -11.19 -21.44
C LEU A 275 16.48 -11.22 -22.96
N ALA A 276 17.56 -11.84 -23.44
CA ALA A 276 17.80 -12.01 -24.88
C ALA A 276 16.68 -12.81 -25.55
N GLN A 277 16.09 -13.81 -24.88
CA GLN A 277 14.97 -14.55 -25.43
C GLN A 277 13.72 -13.67 -25.63
N LEU A 278 13.52 -12.68 -24.75
CA LEU A 278 12.39 -11.75 -24.82
C LEU A 278 12.50 -10.75 -25.99
N LEU A 279 13.68 -10.57 -26.58
CA LEU A 279 13.86 -9.75 -27.78
C LEU A 279 13.10 -10.28 -29.00
N LYS A 280 12.73 -11.57 -28.98
CA LYS A 280 11.93 -12.21 -30.05
C LYS A 280 10.43 -12.19 -29.78
N CYS A 281 9.98 -11.64 -28.66
CA CYS A 281 8.55 -11.61 -28.34
C CYS A 281 7.80 -10.72 -29.32
N GLU A 282 6.60 -11.13 -29.75
CA GLU A 282 5.74 -10.31 -30.61
C GLU A 282 5.23 -9.07 -29.88
N ASN A 283 5.07 -9.13 -28.56
CA ASN A 283 4.66 -8.00 -27.74
C ASN A 283 5.78 -6.93 -27.68
N PRO A 284 5.57 -5.72 -28.24
CA PRO A 284 6.58 -4.67 -28.25
C PRO A 284 6.97 -4.17 -26.86
N PHE A 285 6.05 -4.22 -25.89
CA PHE A 285 6.35 -3.90 -24.49
C PHE A 285 7.44 -4.82 -23.94
N MET A 286 7.33 -6.12 -24.20
CA MET A 286 8.28 -7.13 -23.73
C MET A 286 9.67 -6.95 -24.36
N ARG A 287 9.72 -6.67 -25.67
CA ARG A 287 10.98 -6.34 -26.36
C ARG A 287 11.61 -5.07 -25.77
N GLY A 288 10.81 -4.04 -25.53
CA GLY A 288 11.21 -2.80 -24.88
C GLY A 288 11.83 -3.03 -23.50
N VAL A 289 11.14 -3.74 -22.62
CA VAL A 289 11.65 -4.06 -21.27
C VAL A 289 12.99 -4.79 -21.35
N ALA A 290 13.08 -5.79 -22.23
CA ALA A 290 14.27 -6.60 -22.40
C ALA A 290 15.47 -5.81 -22.92
N VAL A 291 15.28 -5.00 -23.98
CA VAL A 291 16.38 -4.22 -24.56
C VAL A 291 16.90 -3.14 -23.59
N TYR A 292 16.01 -2.50 -22.83
CA TYR A 292 16.40 -1.56 -21.78
C TYR A 292 17.20 -2.22 -20.66
N ALA A 293 16.75 -3.38 -20.16
CA ALA A 293 17.46 -4.10 -19.12
C ALA A 293 18.84 -4.60 -19.62
N LEU A 294 18.91 -5.09 -20.87
CA LEU A 294 20.18 -5.48 -21.50
C LEU A 294 21.15 -4.31 -21.63
N LEU A 295 20.69 -3.10 -21.96
CA LEU A 295 21.54 -1.91 -21.99
C LEU A 295 22.18 -1.64 -20.62
N ILE A 296 21.40 -1.73 -19.55
CA ILE A 296 21.91 -1.52 -18.19
C ILE A 296 22.95 -2.58 -17.83
N TYR A 297 22.71 -3.85 -18.15
CA TYR A 297 23.67 -4.93 -17.92
C TYR A 297 24.92 -4.80 -18.78
N ALA A 298 24.81 -4.42 -20.05
CA ALA A 298 25.93 -4.21 -20.95
C ALA A 298 26.85 -3.10 -20.44
N ARG A 299 26.29 -1.98 -19.96
CA ARG A 299 27.05 -0.90 -19.29
C ARG A 299 27.76 -1.34 -18.01
N LYS A 300 27.35 -2.47 -17.42
CA LYS A 300 28.00 -3.11 -16.27
C LYS A 300 28.94 -4.24 -16.66
N GLY A 301 29.20 -4.43 -17.96
CA GLY A 301 30.10 -5.46 -18.47
C GLY A 301 29.50 -6.86 -18.57
N LEU A 302 28.17 -6.99 -18.47
CA LEU A 302 27.47 -8.27 -18.61
C LEU A 302 26.87 -8.41 -20.02
N PHE A 303 27.44 -9.33 -20.78
CA PHE A 303 27.10 -9.55 -22.19
C PHE A 303 26.60 -10.98 -22.44
N SER A 304 25.65 -11.11 -23.37
CA SER A 304 25.11 -12.38 -23.87
C SER A 304 25.35 -12.53 -25.39
N PRO A 305 25.97 -13.63 -25.85
CA PRO A 305 26.04 -13.99 -27.26
C PRO A 305 24.66 -14.19 -27.89
N LEU A 306 23.65 -14.62 -27.11
CA LEU A 306 22.27 -14.71 -27.60
C LEU A 306 21.70 -13.32 -27.89
N ALA A 307 21.94 -12.34 -27.01
CA ALA A 307 21.54 -10.97 -27.27
C ALA A 307 22.28 -10.41 -28.50
N ALA A 308 23.61 -10.58 -28.61
CA ALA A 308 24.38 -10.14 -29.78
C ALA A 308 23.82 -10.70 -31.10
N LYS A 309 23.31 -11.94 -31.09
CA LYS A 309 22.66 -12.56 -32.25
C LYS A 309 21.31 -11.93 -32.59
N PHE A 310 20.51 -11.51 -31.59
CA PHE A 310 19.13 -11.05 -31.80
C PHE A 310 19.00 -9.53 -31.93
N LEU A 311 19.89 -8.75 -31.31
CA LEU A 311 19.86 -7.29 -31.33
C LEU A 311 19.84 -6.66 -32.74
N PRO A 312 20.59 -7.16 -33.76
CA PRO A 312 20.56 -6.56 -35.09
C PRO A 312 19.18 -6.55 -35.74
N ALA A 313 18.34 -7.55 -35.46
CA ALA A 313 16.98 -7.60 -36.00
C ALA A 313 16.08 -6.48 -35.44
N LEU A 314 16.38 -5.98 -34.25
CA LEU A 314 15.62 -4.89 -33.61
C LEU A 314 15.94 -3.51 -34.19
N LEU A 315 16.94 -3.38 -35.07
CA LEU A 315 17.18 -2.12 -35.79
C LEU A 315 16.07 -1.81 -36.79
N GLU A 316 15.29 -2.81 -37.17
CA GLU A 316 14.11 -2.70 -38.04
C GLU A 316 12.79 -2.89 -37.26
N ASP A 317 12.82 -2.85 -35.92
CA ASP A 317 11.62 -2.97 -35.09
C ASP A 317 10.61 -1.87 -35.40
N GLU A 318 9.32 -2.13 -35.29
CA GLU A 318 8.27 -1.13 -35.52
C GLU A 318 8.33 0.01 -34.49
N GLU A 319 8.72 -0.30 -33.25
CA GLU A 319 8.80 0.67 -32.16
C GLU A 319 10.12 1.43 -32.17
N GLU A 320 10.05 2.76 -32.33
CA GLU A 320 11.23 3.63 -32.38
C GLU A 320 12.10 3.52 -31.12
N ASN A 321 11.46 3.44 -29.96
CA ASN A 321 12.17 3.26 -28.68
C ASN A 321 12.95 1.95 -28.65
N VAL A 322 12.42 0.87 -29.23
CA VAL A 322 13.10 -0.43 -29.28
C VAL A 322 14.30 -0.34 -30.23
N ARG A 323 14.14 0.25 -31.42
CA ARG A 323 15.25 0.47 -32.37
C ARG A 323 16.38 1.29 -31.76
N SER A 324 16.03 2.41 -31.13
CA SER A 324 16.99 3.36 -30.56
C SER A 324 17.80 2.75 -29.41
N VAL A 325 17.18 1.94 -28.56
CA VAL A 325 17.88 1.26 -27.45
C VAL A 325 18.65 0.05 -27.99
N ALA A 326 18.08 -0.65 -28.97
CA ALA A 326 18.73 -1.50 -29.99
C ALA A 326 20.19 -1.16 -30.23
N LEU A 327 20.33 -0.03 -30.91
CA LEU A 327 21.60 0.52 -31.34
C LEU A 327 22.55 0.79 -30.17
N GLN A 328 22.07 1.38 -29.09
CA GLN A 328 22.91 1.65 -27.90
C GLN A 328 23.46 0.37 -27.28
N VAL A 329 22.67 -0.71 -27.21
CA VAL A 329 23.16 -1.99 -26.70
C VAL A 329 24.26 -2.52 -27.61
N ILE A 330 24.08 -2.47 -28.94
CA ILE A 330 25.09 -2.93 -29.91
C ILE A 330 26.40 -2.13 -29.73
N GLU A 331 26.32 -0.80 -29.57
CA GLU A 331 27.49 0.04 -29.32
C GLU A 331 28.24 -0.35 -28.03
N GLU A 332 27.53 -0.70 -26.95
CA GLU A 332 28.16 -1.20 -25.71
C GLU A 332 28.87 -2.54 -25.94
N TYR A 333 28.30 -3.43 -26.76
CA TYR A 333 28.91 -4.71 -27.11
C TYR A 333 30.18 -4.53 -27.93
N GLU A 334 30.14 -3.69 -28.97
CA GLU A 334 31.30 -3.37 -29.81
C GLU A 334 32.43 -2.70 -28.99
N ARG A 335 32.08 -1.80 -28.08
CA ARG A 335 33.05 -1.17 -27.17
C ARG A 335 33.73 -2.21 -26.29
N ALA A 336 32.99 -3.19 -25.79
CA ALA A 336 33.56 -4.27 -24.98
C ALA A 336 34.47 -5.20 -25.79
N GLU A 337 34.10 -5.55 -27.02
CA GLU A 337 34.96 -6.33 -27.91
C GLU A 337 36.24 -5.57 -28.28
N GLY A 338 36.14 -4.27 -28.58
CA GLY A 338 37.29 -3.41 -28.84
C GLY A 338 38.22 -3.22 -27.62
N ALA A 339 37.65 -3.16 -26.40
CA ALA A 339 38.42 -3.14 -25.16
C ALA A 339 39.10 -4.48 -24.84
N LEU A 340 38.56 -5.59 -25.35
CA LEU A 340 39.08 -6.95 -25.22
C LEU A 340 39.96 -7.39 -26.40
N GLY A 341 40.41 -6.46 -27.25
CA GLY A 341 41.36 -6.64 -28.36
C GLY A 341 42.77 -7.11 -27.96
N ASN A 342 42.87 -8.07 -27.04
CA ASN A 342 44.06 -8.80 -26.59
C ASN A 342 43.72 -10.26 -26.18
N PHE A 343 42.74 -10.91 -26.81
CA PHE A 343 42.51 -12.36 -26.66
C PHE A 343 42.78 -13.18 -27.93
N ASN A 344 43.22 -12.56 -29.04
CA ASN A 344 43.58 -13.25 -30.27
C ASN A 344 44.88 -12.68 -30.88
N GLU A 345 46.00 -12.82 -30.18
CA GLU A 345 47.29 -13.03 -30.85
C GLU A 345 47.98 -14.23 -30.20
N PRO A 346 48.18 -15.35 -30.92
CA PRO A 346 49.17 -16.32 -30.49
C PRO A 346 50.55 -15.72 -30.76
N THR A 347 51.12 -15.02 -29.77
CA THR A 347 52.55 -14.72 -29.80
C THR A 347 53.31 -15.99 -29.47
N SER A 348 53.82 -16.69 -30.49
CA SER A 348 55.12 -17.33 -30.41
C SER A 348 55.72 -17.54 -31.80
N PRO A 349 57.07 -17.48 -31.90
CA PRO A 349 57.81 -17.26 -33.15
C PRO A 349 57.77 -18.40 -34.17
#